data_AF-F6D2R4-F1
#
_entry.id   AF-F6D2R4-F1
#
_cell.length_a   1.000
_cell.length_b   1.000
_cell.length_c   1.000
_cell.angle_alpha   90.00
_cell.angle_beta   90.00
_cell.angle_gamma   90.00
#
_symmetry.space_group_name_H-M   'P 1'
#
loop_
_entity.id
_entity.type
_entity.pdbx_description
1 polymer ?
#
loop_
_entity_poly.entity_id
_entity_poly.type
_entity_poly.pdbx_seq_one_letter_code
_entity_poly.pdbx_strand_id
1 'polypeptide(L)'
;MTKGKKTEEVKEQVSGTEEVKEQVQKKPEKELSDAEIDLQIRQLKQVKIKNHLKDEEKRIKEIKCPKCGKNLGLKPEDYMQKGSKATTIECPKCEQLIYTLVEYHDEPEQTSARMATKSKGYAWETQAPGIWKDKHTLRWAKEESEKLENNASRLTEENQKILRVQALILKELKLIK
;
A
#
# COMPACT_ATOMS: atom_id res chain seq x y z
N MET A 1 23.50 -20.40 -37.52
CA MET A 1 24.43 -21.46 -37.07
C MET A 1 24.43 -21.49 -35.54
N THR A 2 23.72 -22.47 -34.96
CA THR A 2 23.84 -23.08 -33.60
C THR A 2 22.50 -23.80 -33.36
N LYS A 3 22.34 -25.13 -33.50
CA LYS A 3 22.83 -26.26 -32.67
C LYS A 3 22.67 -25.93 -31.17
N GLY A 4 21.94 -26.68 -30.34
CA GLY A 4 21.35 -28.00 -30.51
C GLY A 4 20.57 -28.45 -29.27
N LYS A 5 19.89 -29.57 -29.48
CA LYS A 5 19.05 -30.42 -28.64
C LYS A 5 19.82 -31.01 -27.45
N LYS A 6 19.19 -31.15 -26.27
CA LYS A 6 19.50 -32.23 -25.31
C LYS A 6 18.30 -32.54 -24.42
N THR A 7 17.56 -33.55 -24.85
CA THR A 7 16.72 -34.44 -24.04
C THR A 7 17.64 -35.34 -23.22
N GLU A 8 17.43 -35.44 -21.92
CA GLU A 8 18.02 -36.47 -21.07
C GLU A 8 16.91 -37.44 -20.64
N GLU A 9 17.03 -38.66 -21.16
CA GLU A 9 16.42 -39.89 -20.62
C GLU A 9 17.05 -40.19 -19.25
N VAL A 10 16.22 -40.47 -18.25
CA VAL A 10 16.65 -41.16 -17.03
C VAL A 10 16.00 -42.53 -17.01
N LYS A 11 16.88 -43.54 -16.99
CA LYS A 11 16.56 -44.97 -16.91
C LYS A 11 16.10 -45.37 -15.51
N GLU A 12 14.98 -46.08 -15.54
CA GLU A 12 14.53 -47.28 -14.82
C GLU A 12 15.47 -48.03 -13.84
N GLN A 13 14.78 -48.80 -12.97
CA GLN A 13 15.19 -49.78 -11.96
C GLN A 13 15.38 -49.18 -10.56
N VAL A 14 14.74 -49.66 -9.49
CA VAL A 14 14.88 -51.02 -8.94
C VAL A 14 13.74 -51.36 -7.96
N SER A 15 13.29 -52.61 -8.04
CA SER A 15 12.72 -53.55 -7.04
C SER A 15 12.05 -53.06 -5.75
N GLY A 16 10.92 -53.71 -5.42
CA GLY A 16 10.55 -53.97 -4.03
C GLY A 16 9.04 -53.93 -3.78
N THR A 17 8.30 -54.91 -4.29
CA THR A 17 6.93 -55.19 -3.80
C THR A 17 7.04 -56.01 -2.52
N GLU A 18 7.12 -55.34 -1.37
CA GLU A 18 6.71 -55.92 -0.09
C GLU A 18 5.27 -55.51 0.19
N GLU A 19 4.36 -56.48 0.10
CA GLU A 19 2.98 -56.37 0.59
C GLU A 19 3.00 -56.22 2.11
N VAL A 20 3.13 -54.98 2.59
CA VAL A 20 2.77 -54.65 3.96
C VAL A 20 1.25 -54.65 4.02
N LYS A 21 0.68 -55.75 4.54
CA LYS A 21 -0.72 -55.80 5.01
C LYS A 21 -0.86 -54.84 6.19
N GLU A 22 -1.05 -53.57 5.88
CA GLU A 22 -1.45 -52.55 6.84
C GLU A 22 -2.90 -52.86 7.24
N GLN A 23 -3.06 -53.56 8.36
CA GLN A 23 -4.33 -53.66 9.06
C GLN A 23 -4.70 -52.25 9.53
N VAL A 24 -5.42 -51.53 8.67
CA VAL A 24 -6.12 -50.30 9.03
C VAL A 24 -7.18 -50.69 10.06
N GLN A 25 -6.81 -50.60 11.34
CA GLN A 25 -7.77 -50.54 12.43
C GLN A 25 -8.63 -49.30 12.18
N LYS A 26 -9.80 -49.50 11.57
CA LYS A 26 -10.86 -48.50 11.51
C LYS A 26 -11.21 -48.10 12.94
N LYS A 27 -10.62 -46.99 13.37
CA LYS A 27 -10.98 -46.29 14.60
C LYS A 27 -12.48 -46.00 14.50
N PRO A 28 -13.29 -46.33 15.52
CA PRO A 28 -14.72 -46.08 15.46
C PRO A 28 -14.95 -44.58 15.27
N GLU A 29 -15.59 -44.22 14.16
CA GLU A 29 -16.11 -42.88 13.92
C GLU A 29 -17.14 -42.62 15.02
N LYS A 30 -16.76 -41.82 16.02
CA LYS A 30 -17.72 -41.30 16.98
C LYS A 30 -18.66 -40.38 16.20
N GLU A 31 -19.89 -40.81 16.03
CA GLU A 31 -20.98 -39.97 15.56
C GLU A 31 -21.10 -38.80 16.52
N LEU A 32 -20.64 -37.62 16.08
CA LEU A 32 -20.84 -36.37 16.82
C LEU A 32 -22.33 -36.06 16.82
N SER A 33 -22.84 -35.59 17.96
CA SER A 33 -24.22 -35.13 18.04
C SER A 33 -24.42 -33.87 17.19
N ASP A 34 -25.63 -33.65 16.69
CA ASP A 34 -25.98 -32.46 15.90
C ASP A 34 -25.60 -31.15 16.62
N ALA A 35 -25.72 -31.13 17.96
CA ALA A 35 -25.33 -29.99 18.78
C ALA A 35 -23.81 -29.72 18.78
N GLU A 36 -22.98 -30.77 18.77
CA GLU A 36 -21.52 -30.63 18.67
C GLU A 36 -21.10 -30.16 17.29
N ILE A 37 -21.77 -30.65 16.24
CA ILE A 37 -21.56 -30.21 14.86
C ILE A 37 -21.89 -28.72 14.72
N ASP A 38 -23.03 -28.28 15.25
CA ASP A 38 -23.42 -26.86 15.24
C ASP A 38 -22.41 -25.96 15.97
N LEU A 39 -21.89 -26.42 17.12
CA LEU A 39 -20.87 -25.70 17.86
C LEU A 39 -19.58 -25.56 17.06
N GLN A 40 -19.12 -26.63 16.41
CA GLN A 40 -17.96 -26.61 15.54
C GLN A 40 -18.16 -25.67 14.35
N ILE A 41 -19.34 -25.68 13.72
CA ILE A 41 -19.67 -24.76 12.61
C ILE A 41 -19.57 -23.30 13.06
N ARG A 42 -20.10 -22.95 14.24
CA ARG A 42 -20.01 -21.58 14.78
C ARG A 42 -18.56 -21.17 15.03
N GLN A 43 -17.74 -22.05 15.61
CA GLN A 43 -16.32 -21.79 15.84
C GLN A 43 -15.57 -21.56 14.53
N LEU A 44 -15.81 -22.40 13.51
CA LEU A 44 -15.21 -22.25 12.18
C LEU A 44 -15.60 -20.93 11.52
N LYS A 45 -16.87 -20.51 11.64
CA LYS A 45 -17.33 -19.21 11.13
C LYS A 45 -16.59 -18.05 11.81
N GLN A 46 -16.44 -18.08 13.13
CA GLN A 46 -15.69 -17.04 13.87
C GLN A 46 -14.21 -16.98 13.46
N VAL A 47 -13.56 -18.12 13.25
CA VAL A 47 -12.17 -18.17 12.77
C VAL A 47 -12.05 -17.57 11.37
N LYS A 48 -12.98 -17.91 10.46
CA LYS A 48 -13.01 -17.33 9.11
C LYS A 48 -13.17 -15.81 9.13
N ILE A 49 -14.08 -15.29 9.94
CA ILE A 49 -14.29 -13.83 10.09
C ILE A 49 -13.02 -13.16 10.64
N LYS A 50 -12.41 -13.72 11.68
CA LYS A 50 -11.16 -13.17 12.26
C LYS A 50 -10.01 -13.14 11.25
N ASN A 51 -9.87 -14.18 10.44
CA ASN A 51 -8.82 -14.23 9.41
C ASN A 51 -9.10 -13.20 8.30
N HIS A 52 -10.35 -13.11 7.84
CA HIS A 52 -10.79 -12.12 6.88
C HIS A 52 -10.48 -10.68 7.35
N LEU A 53 -10.86 -10.32 8.58
CA LEU A 53 -10.59 -9.00 9.12
C LEU A 53 -9.07 -8.69 9.19
N LYS A 54 -8.25 -9.67 9.57
CA LYS A 54 -6.78 -9.52 9.57
C LYS A 54 -6.22 -9.28 8.16
N ASP A 55 -6.75 -9.96 7.17
CA ASP A 55 -6.35 -9.79 5.77
C ASP A 55 -6.75 -8.39 5.27
N GLU A 56 -7.95 -7.92 5.61
CA GLU A 56 -8.41 -6.56 5.30
C GLU A 56 -7.53 -5.48 5.96
N GLU A 57 -7.19 -5.64 7.25
CA GLU A 57 -6.25 -4.75 7.94
C GLU A 57 -4.92 -4.66 7.20
N LYS A 58 -4.38 -5.81 6.78
CA LYS A 58 -3.12 -5.89 6.05
C LYS A 58 -3.24 -5.18 4.70
N ARG A 59 -4.33 -5.40 3.95
CA ARG A 59 -4.58 -4.73 2.67
C ARG A 59 -4.61 -3.20 2.83
N ILE A 60 -5.25 -2.68 3.88
CA ILE A 60 -5.29 -1.24 4.17
C ILE A 60 -3.89 -0.69 4.51
N LYS A 61 -3.14 -1.40 5.37
CA LYS A 61 -1.75 -1.03 5.74
C LYS A 61 -0.80 -1.05 4.53
N GLU A 62 -1.08 -1.90 3.55
CA GLU A 62 -0.30 -2.07 2.32
C GLU A 62 -0.69 -1.09 1.20
N ILE A 63 -1.62 -0.15 1.43
CA ILE A 63 -1.90 0.91 0.45
C ILE A 63 -0.64 1.75 0.23
N LYS A 64 -0.18 1.77 -1.01
CA LYS A 64 1.06 2.42 -1.45
C LYS A 64 0.80 3.74 -2.16
N CYS A 65 1.76 4.64 -2.03
CA CYS A 65 1.86 5.83 -2.85
C CYS A 65 2.05 5.44 -4.33
N PRO A 66 1.19 5.87 -5.25
CA PRO A 66 1.30 5.51 -6.67
C PRO A 66 2.57 6.05 -7.34
N LYS A 67 3.21 7.09 -6.80
CA LYS A 67 4.44 7.68 -7.36
C LYS A 67 5.72 7.00 -6.91
N CYS A 68 5.86 6.69 -5.62
CA CYS A 68 7.12 6.19 -5.06
C CYS A 68 7.05 4.78 -4.47
N GLY A 69 5.87 4.17 -4.44
CA GLY A 69 5.65 2.80 -3.94
C GLY A 69 5.73 2.64 -2.41
N LYS A 70 5.98 3.71 -1.65
CA LYS A 70 6.04 3.66 -0.18
C LYS A 70 4.63 3.53 0.42
N ASN A 71 4.47 2.71 1.45
CA ASN A 71 3.21 2.60 2.19
C ASN A 71 2.80 3.95 2.79
N LEU A 72 1.50 4.25 2.76
CA LEU A 72 0.95 5.50 3.28
C LEU A 72 0.74 5.49 4.80
N GLY A 73 0.87 4.34 5.46
CA GLY A 73 0.75 4.23 6.92
C GLY A 73 -0.68 4.45 7.43
N LEU A 74 -1.67 3.97 6.68
CA LEU A 74 -3.08 4.04 7.07
C LEU A 74 -3.34 3.17 8.30
N LYS A 75 -4.18 3.68 9.20
CA LYS A 75 -4.70 2.96 10.37
C LYS A 75 -6.01 2.26 9.98
N PRO A 76 -6.07 0.92 9.93
CA PRO A 76 -7.28 0.21 9.50
C PRO A 76 -8.53 0.57 10.29
N GLU A 77 -8.38 0.90 11.57
CA GLU A 77 -9.47 1.26 12.48
C GLU A 77 -10.25 2.49 11.98
N ASP A 78 -9.59 3.36 11.21
CA ASP A 78 -10.25 4.50 10.59
C ASP A 78 -11.16 4.09 9.41
N TYR A 79 -10.88 2.98 8.71
CA TYR A 79 -11.53 2.64 7.43
C TYR A 79 -12.42 1.40 7.48
N MET A 80 -12.23 0.51 8.46
CA MET A 80 -13.00 -0.74 8.61
C MET A 80 -14.40 -0.47 9.18
N GLN A 81 -15.22 0.22 8.40
CA GLN A 81 -16.62 0.52 8.70
C GLN A 81 -17.43 0.49 7.41
N LYS A 82 -18.72 0.17 7.51
CA LYS A 82 -19.63 0.18 6.37
C LYS A 82 -19.68 1.56 5.70
N GLY A 83 -19.70 1.57 4.36
CA GLY A 83 -19.75 2.77 3.54
C GLY A 83 -18.39 3.19 2.97
N SER A 84 -18.31 4.44 2.54
CA SER A 84 -17.15 4.99 1.83
C SER A 84 -16.42 6.02 2.69
N LYS A 85 -15.12 5.80 2.94
CA LYS A 85 -14.24 6.77 3.59
C LYS A 85 -13.17 7.24 2.60
N ALA A 86 -13.19 8.53 2.34
CA ALA A 86 -12.20 9.21 1.51
C ALA A 86 -11.29 10.09 2.37
N THR A 87 -9.99 10.05 2.11
CA THR A 87 -9.02 10.92 2.76
C THR A 87 -7.97 11.42 1.76
N THR A 88 -7.30 12.51 2.10
CA THR A 88 -6.10 12.96 1.38
C THR A 88 -4.93 12.95 2.35
N ILE A 89 -3.91 12.15 2.03
CA ILE A 89 -2.74 11.94 2.88
C ILE A 89 -1.48 12.30 2.13
N GLU A 90 -0.56 12.96 2.83
CA GLU A 90 0.76 13.28 2.30
C GLU A 90 1.68 12.06 2.38
N CYS A 91 2.31 11.68 1.25
CA CYS A 91 3.27 10.59 1.23
C CYS A 91 4.51 10.93 2.08
N PRO A 92 4.92 10.10 3.05
CA PRO A 92 6.04 10.42 3.94
C PRO A 92 7.40 10.43 3.23
N LYS A 93 7.52 9.79 2.05
CA LYS A 93 8.78 9.72 1.29
C LYS A 93 8.90 10.82 0.25
N CYS A 94 7.84 11.08 -0.50
CA CYS A 94 7.89 11.98 -1.66
C CYS A 94 7.02 13.22 -1.51
N GLU A 95 6.31 13.40 -0.40
CA GLU A 95 5.52 14.60 -0.06
C GLU A 95 4.32 14.87 -0.98
N GLN A 96 4.04 13.95 -1.91
CA GLN A 96 2.89 14.05 -2.78
C GLN A 96 1.60 13.77 -1.99
N LEU A 97 0.56 14.57 -2.23
CA LEU A 97 -0.77 14.34 -1.71
C LEU A 97 -1.44 13.22 -2.48
N ILE A 98 -1.87 12.20 -1.76
CA ILE A 98 -2.54 11.02 -2.29
C ILE A 98 -3.97 10.99 -1.77
N TYR A 99 -4.92 11.01 -2.69
CA TYR A 99 -6.31 10.70 -2.38
C TYR A 99 -6.47 9.18 -2.25
N THR A 100 -7.07 8.74 -1.15
CA THR A 100 -7.36 7.34 -0.88
C THR A 100 -8.85 7.19 -0.58
N LEU A 101 -9.49 6.27 -1.28
CA LEU A 101 -10.87 5.83 -1.03
C LEU A 101 -10.83 4.37 -0.57
N VAL A 102 -11.49 4.10 0.56
CA VAL A 102 -11.78 2.74 1.02
C VAL A 102 -13.29 2.63 1.19
N GLU A 103 -13.90 1.66 0.51
CA GLU A 103 -15.34 1.46 0.45
C GLU A 103 -15.70 0.02 0.82
N TYR A 104 -16.56 -0.14 1.82
CA TYR A 104 -17.21 -1.40 2.17
C TYR A 104 -18.71 -1.30 1.81
N HIS A 105 -19.18 -2.19 0.95
CA HIS A 105 -20.61 -2.22 0.57
C HIS A 105 -21.49 -2.68 1.74
N ASP A 106 -21.00 -3.63 2.55
CA ASP A 106 -21.64 -4.13 3.76
C ASP A 106 -20.66 -4.12 4.94
N GLU A 107 -20.92 -4.89 5.99
CA GLU A 107 -20.03 -4.96 7.14
C GLU A 107 -18.66 -5.52 6.73
N PRO A 108 -17.55 -5.01 7.32
CA PRO A 108 -16.19 -5.49 7.03
C PRO A 108 -16.00 -6.99 7.32
N GLU A 109 -16.83 -7.59 8.17
CA GLU A 109 -16.82 -9.03 8.46
C GLU A 109 -17.27 -9.90 7.29
N GLN A 110 -18.06 -9.34 6.38
CA GLN A 110 -18.76 -10.06 5.32
C GLN A 110 -18.23 -9.74 3.92
N THR A 111 -17.63 -8.56 3.76
CA THR A 111 -17.19 -8.06 2.46
C THR A 111 -15.75 -7.57 2.49
N SER A 112 -15.09 -7.65 1.34
CA SER A 112 -13.78 -7.06 1.14
C SER A 112 -13.92 -5.61 0.67
N ALA A 113 -13.05 -4.74 1.16
CA ALA A 113 -13.05 -3.35 0.73
C ALA A 113 -12.64 -3.19 -0.74
N ARG A 114 -13.31 -2.26 -1.42
CA ARG A 114 -12.84 -1.64 -2.65
C ARG A 114 -11.93 -0.48 -2.27
N MET A 115 -10.70 -0.51 -2.78
CA MET A 115 -9.69 0.51 -2.49
C MET A 115 -9.23 1.19 -3.78
N ALA A 116 -9.13 2.52 -3.76
CA ALA A 116 -8.60 3.29 -4.88
C ALA A 116 -7.68 4.40 -4.37
N THR A 117 -6.56 4.60 -5.07
CA THR A 117 -5.65 5.71 -4.81
C THR A 117 -5.43 6.56 -6.05
N LYS A 118 -5.34 7.87 -5.87
CA LYS A 118 -5.06 8.83 -6.93
C LYS A 118 -4.10 9.91 -6.44
N SER A 119 -3.09 10.21 -7.24
CA SER A 119 -2.22 11.36 -6.99
C SER A 119 -3.01 12.68 -7.16
N LYS A 120 -2.87 13.59 -6.20
CA LYS A 120 -3.40 14.95 -6.25
C LYS A 120 -2.32 16.03 -6.48
N GLY A 121 -1.09 15.64 -6.79
CA GLY A 121 0.03 16.59 -6.89
C GLY A 121 0.64 16.88 -5.52
N TYR A 122 1.36 17.98 -5.41
CA TYR A 122 2.07 18.35 -4.18
C TYR A 122 1.29 19.37 -3.34
N ALA A 123 1.62 19.44 -2.05
CA ALA A 123 0.98 20.39 -1.15
C ALA A 123 1.17 21.85 -1.64
N TRP A 124 2.37 22.20 -2.11
CA TRP A 124 2.65 23.54 -2.62
C TRP A 124 2.02 23.85 -3.98
N GLU A 125 1.48 22.86 -4.68
CA GLU A 125 0.75 23.04 -5.94
C GLU A 125 -0.76 23.24 -5.71
N THR A 126 -1.29 22.68 -4.62
CA THR A 126 -2.74 22.48 -4.46
C THR A 126 -3.33 23.11 -3.21
N GLN A 127 -2.52 23.45 -2.22
CA GLN A 127 -2.96 24.06 -0.97
C GLN A 127 -2.51 25.52 -0.90
N ALA A 128 -3.24 26.33 -0.14
CA ALA A 128 -2.84 27.71 0.12
C ALA A 128 -1.54 27.76 0.95
N PRO A 129 -0.66 28.77 0.74
CA PRO A 129 0.61 28.88 1.45
C PRO A 129 0.51 28.84 2.99
N GLY A 130 -0.59 29.33 3.57
CA GLY A 130 -0.80 29.28 5.03
C GLY A 130 -0.99 27.87 5.61
N ILE A 131 -1.20 26.85 4.77
CA ILE A 131 -1.34 25.43 5.19
C ILE A 131 0.00 24.68 5.04
N TRP A 132 0.96 25.26 4.31
CA TRP A 132 2.23 24.63 4.02
C TRP A 132 3.04 24.44 5.29
N LYS A 133 3.69 23.28 5.39
CA LYS A 133 4.75 23.04 6.38
C LYS A 133 6.05 23.62 5.83
N ASP A 134 7.02 23.88 6.70
CA ASP A 134 8.33 24.41 6.30
C ASP A 134 8.99 23.62 5.16
N LYS A 135 8.88 22.29 5.20
CA LYS A 135 9.38 21.41 4.12
C LYS A 135 8.74 21.68 2.75
N HIS A 136 7.46 22.05 2.72
CA HIS A 136 6.74 22.37 1.48
C HIS A 136 7.24 23.69 0.92
N THR A 137 7.41 24.70 1.78
CA THR A 137 7.96 26.00 1.41
C THR A 137 9.38 25.87 0.88
N LEU A 138 10.24 25.10 1.57
CA LEU A 138 11.61 24.86 1.14
C LEU A 138 11.68 24.15 -0.21
N ARG A 139 10.83 23.14 -0.41
CA ARG A 139 10.79 22.40 -1.66
C ARG A 139 10.28 23.24 -2.82
N TRP A 140 9.20 23.99 -2.61
CA TRP A 140 8.70 24.94 -3.59
C TRP A 140 9.77 25.97 -3.95
N ALA A 141 10.43 26.57 -2.97
CA ALA A 141 11.48 27.57 -3.20
C ALA A 141 12.64 26.99 -4.01
N LYS A 142 13.03 25.74 -3.74
CA LYS A 142 14.05 25.02 -4.50
C LYS A 142 13.61 24.79 -5.95
N GLU A 143 12.43 24.20 -6.16
CA GLU A 143 11.90 23.93 -7.51
C GLU A 143 11.70 25.22 -8.31
N GLU A 144 11.26 26.30 -7.67
CA GLU A 144 11.07 27.58 -8.33
C GLU A 144 12.42 28.25 -8.65
N SER A 145 13.43 28.11 -7.78
CA SER A 145 14.80 28.56 -8.07
C SER A 145 15.39 27.84 -9.28
N GLU A 146 15.22 26.52 -9.38
CA GLU A 146 15.64 25.74 -10.54
C GLU A 146 14.92 26.20 -11.82
N LYS A 147 13.63 26.55 -11.75
CA LYS A 147 12.91 27.12 -12.89
C LYS A 147 13.43 28.50 -13.27
N LEU A 148 13.81 29.34 -12.31
CA LEU A 148 14.38 30.66 -12.56
C LEU A 148 15.73 30.57 -13.28
N GLU A 149 16.58 29.61 -12.90
CA GLU A 149 17.86 29.36 -13.56
C GLU A 149 17.67 28.90 -15.01
N ASN A 150 16.58 28.18 -15.30
CA ASN A 150 16.25 27.67 -16.63
C ASN A 150 15.31 28.59 -17.45
N ASN A 151 15.04 29.82 -16.98
CA ASN A 151 14.05 30.74 -17.59
C ASN A 151 12.65 30.10 -17.81
N ALA A 152 12.27 29.15 -16.96
CA ALA A 152 11.01 28.40 -17.03
C ALA A 152 9.98 28.82 -15.95
N SER A 153 10.33 29.80 -15.10
CA SER A 153 9.43 30.31 -14.07
C SER A 153 8.25 31.06 -14.71
N ARG A 154 7.07 30.86 -14.14
CA ARG A 154 5.83 31.57 -14.54
C ARG A 154 5.55 32.80 -13.69
N LEU A 155 6.43 33.12 -12.74
CA LEU A 155 6.27 34.29 -11.88
C LEU A 155 6.52 35.57 -12.67
N THR A 156 5.89 36.66 -12.23
CA THR A 156 6.14 38.00 -12.76
C THR A 156 7.59 38.41 -12.50
N GLU A 157 8.15 39.26 -13.36
CA GLU A 157 9.56 39.68 -13.25
C GLU A 157 9.92 40.24 -11.86
N GLU A 158 9.01 41.00 -11.24
CA GLU A 158 9.17 41.50 -9.87
C GLU A 158 9.28 40.38 -8.84
N ASN A 159 8.39 39.37 -8.90
CA ASN A 159 8.45 38.21 -8.02
C ASN A 159 9.70 37.36 -8.26
N GLN A 160 10.16 37.26 -9.51
CA GLN A 160 11.43 36.61 -9.83
C GLN A 160 12.62 37.33 -9.18
N LYS A 161 12.64 38.68 -9.19
CA LYS A 161 13.67 39.49 -8.52
C LYS A 161 13.66 39.25 -7.00
N ILE A 162 12.47 39.25 -6.38
CA ILE A 162 12.31 38.99 -4.95
C ILE A 162 12.86 37.60 -4.59
N LEU A 163 12.49 36.56 -5.33
CA LEU A 163 13.00 35.20 -5.08
C LEU A 163 14.51 35.08 -5.26
N ARG A 164 15.09 35.75 -6.26
CA ARG A 164 16.55 35.77 -6.45
C ARG A 164 17.26 36.43 -5.26
N VAL A 165 16.76 37.56 -4.77
CA VAL A 165 17.29 38.22 -3.56
C VAL A 165 17.16 37.30 -2.34
N GLN A 166 16.01 36.67 -2.15
CA GLN A 166 15.80 35.73 -1.06
C GLN A 166 16.76 34.53 -1.14
N ALA A 167 16.98 33.96 -2.33
CA ALA A 167 17.91 32.86 -2.54
C ALA A 167 19.36 33.27 -2.22
N LEU A 168 19.78 34.49 -2.55
CA LEU A 168 21.09 35.03 -2.18
C LEU A 168 21.25 35.12 -0.65
N ILE A 169 20.24 35.66 0.04
CA ILE A 169 20.24 35.75 1.52
C ILE A 169 20.35 34.35 2.15
N LEU A 170 19.59 33.37 1.64
CA LEU A 170 19.64 32.00 2.16
C LEU A 170 21.00 31.31 1.93
N LYS A 171 21.68 31.61 0.81
CA LYS A 171 23.05 31.14 0.53
C LYS A 171 24.06 31.79 1.48
N GLU A 172 23.96 33.10 1.72
CA GLU A 172 24.83 33.81 2.67
C GLU A 172 24.68 33.25 4.10
N LEU A 173 23.45 32.91 4.50
CA LEU A 173 23.16 32.26 5.78
C LEU A 173 23.55 30.78 5.85
N LYS A 174 24.06 30.19 4.75
CA LYS A 174 24.41 28.76 4.63
C LYS A 174 23.25 27.81 4.93
N LEU A 175 22.01 28.26 4.71
CA LEU A 175 20.80 27.44 4.87
C LEU A 175 20.53 26.57 3.63
N ILE A 176 21.03 27.01 2.49
CA ILE A 176 21.04 26.26 1.22
C ILE A 176 22.45 26.29 0.63
N LYS A 177 22.80 25.26 -0.15
CA LYS A 177 24.11 25.11 -0.79
C LYS A 177 24.21 25.94 -2.07
#